data_AF-A0A429SHJ7-F1
#
_entry.id   AF-A0A429SHJ7-F1
#
_cell.length_a   1.000
_cell.length_b   1.000
_cell.length_c   1.000
_cell.angle_alpha   90.00
_cell.angle_beta   90.00
_cell.angle_gamma   90.00
#
_symmetry.space_group_name_H-M   'P 1'
#
loop_
_entity.id
_entity.type
_entity.pdbx_description
1 polymer ?
#
loop_
_entity_poly.entity_id
_entity_poly.type
_entity_poly.pdbx_seq_one_letter_code
_entity_poly.pdbx_strand_id
1 'polypeptide(L)'
;MRHRPLFCWCPSVFRRYGRRNADGGDSGRHCFSRPLETKLYPTVPRTYVTPSTSVCEMTDAIDWPELRTLYGTAALPDLNTCHFFYLHIDERDTSVTFGFETQQLPEHPKPEWAEKAYNTLRFWIEFTGVADLKLRGIQAEAERSVKITGGNTPGSHQVSVRSSTRSMAFPAAASQVSHTRVYLQGPV
;
A
#
# COMPACT_ATOMS: atom_id res chain seq x y z
N MET A 1 14.99 14.91 38.24
CA MET A 1 16.22 14.36 37.62
C MET A 1 15.97 12.87 37.39
N ARG A 2 15.52 12.45 36.21
CA ARG A 2 16.25 12.07 34.98
C ARG A 2 16.99 10.72 35.05
N HIS A 3 16.52 9.79 34.18
CA HIS A 3 17.21 8.71 33.45
C HIS A 3 17.73 7.50 34.26
N ARG A 4 17.64 6.22 33.83
CA ARG A 4 17.32 5.48 32.58
C ARG A 4 16.99 4.02 33.00
N PRO A 5 16.43 3.18 32.11
CA PRO A 5 17.04 1.86 31.97
C PRO A 5 17.46 1.61 30.52
N LEU A 6 18.68 1.08 30.41
CA LEU A 6 19.17 0.36 29.24
C LEU A 6 18.21 -0.80 28.93
N PHE A 7 17.81 -0.95 27.66
CA PHE A 7 17.48 -2.25 27.14
C PHE A 7 18.60 -2.69 26.20
N CYS A 8 19.26 -3.77 26.62
CA CYS A 8 20.23 -4.52 25.84
C CYS A 8 19.59 -5.03 24.56
N TRP A 9 20.28 -4.75 23.47
CA TRP A 9 20.17 -5.41 22.19
C TRP A 9 20.80 -6.80 22.33
N CYS A 10 20.09 -7.86 21.94
CA CYS A 10 20.70 -9.17 21.71
C CYS A 10 20.23 -9.67 20.34
N PRO A 11 21.12 -9.76 19.33
CA PRO A 11 20.81 -10.35 18.05
C PRO A 11 21.05 -11.87 18.10
N SER A 12 20.49 -12.55 17.09
CA SER A 12 20.72 -13.96 16.71
C SER A 12 19.81 -14.98 17.41
N VAL A 13 18.95 -15.66 16.63
CA VAL A 13 19.22 -17.02 16.16
C VAL A 13 18.41 -17.28 14.87
N PHE A 14 19.13 -17.28 13.75
CA PHE A 14 18.79 -18.01 12.54
C PHE A 14 18.94 -19.50 12.87
N ARG A 15 17.89 -20.33 12.71
CA ARG A 15 18.07 -21.78 12.66
C ARG A 15 17.30 -22.38 11.49
N ARG A 16 18.10 -22.89 10.54
CA ARG A 16 17.75 -24.00 9.65
C ARG A 16 17.03 -25.09 10.44
N TYR A 17 15.89 -25.55 9.95
CA TYR A 17 15.46 -26.92 10.16
C TYR A 17 15.46 -27.65 8.82
N GLY A 18 16.35 -28.65 8.74
CA GLY A 18 16.39 -29.62 7.67
C GLY A 18 15.19 -30.55 7.75
N ARG A 19 14.68 -30.89 6.56
CA ARG A 19 13.67 -31.92 6.31
C ARG A 19 14.18 -33.30 6.70
N ARG A 20 13.30 -34.14 7.27
CA ARG A 20 12.91 -35.41 6.63
C ARG A 20 11.57 -35.95 7.15
N ASN A 21 10.85 -36.47 6.15
CA ASN A 21 9.81 -37.50 6.14
C ASN A 21 8.35 -37.10 6.43
N ALA A 22 7.60 -37.10 5.32
CA ALA A 22 6.33 -37.80 5.09
C ALA A 22 5.44 -38.05 6.31
N ASP A 23 4.30 -37.38 6.33
CA ASP A 23 3.00 -38.03 6.29
C ASP A 23 1.94 -37.02 5.83
N GLY A 24 0.98 -37.53 5.06
CA GLY A 24 -0.05 -36.74 4.39
C GLY A 24 -1.10 -36.18 5.36
N GLY A 25 -1.73 -35.09 4.95
CA GLY A 25 -2.83 -34.47 5.68
C GLY A 25 -3.35 -33.23 4.97
N ASP A 26 -4.32 -33.47 4.08
CA ASP A 26 -5.44 -32.60 3.72
C ASP A 26 -5.28 -31.07 3.94
N SER A 27 -4.94 -30.33 2.87
CA SER A 27 -5.04 -28.88 2.84
C SER A 27 -6.26 -28.43 2.04
N GLY A 28 -7.42 -28.49 2.72
CA GLY A 28 -8.64 -27.82 2.29
C GLY A 28 -8.38 -26.34 1.99
N ARG A 29 -8.95 -25.87 0.88
CA ARG A 29 -8.95 -24.46 0.49
C ARG A 29 -9.72 -23.64 1.52
N HIS A 30 -9.03 -22.91 2.38
CA HIS A 30 -9.68 -21.91 3.24
C HIS A 30 -9.92 -20.63 2.44
N CYS A 31 -11.00 -20.62 1.66
CA CYS A 31 -11.61 -19.38 1.20
C CYS A 31 -12.40 -18.77 2.38
N PHE A 32 -11.88 -17.71 3.00
CA PHE A 32 -12.64 -16.93 3.96
C PHE A 32 -13.45 -15.87 3.23
N SER A 33 -14.70 -16.20 2.90
CA SER A 33 -15.75 -15.23 2.53
C SER A 33 -16.73 -15.17 3.69
N ARG A 34 -16.70 -14.10 4.50
CA ARG A 34 -17.77 -13.82 5.46
C ARG A 34 -18.56 -12.58 5.03
N PRO A 35 -19.91 -12.63 5.00
CA PRO A 35 -20.74 -11.45 4.82
C PRO A 35 -20.60 -10.53 6.04
N LEU A 36 -20.49 -9.22 5.80
CA LEU A 36 -20.48 -8.20 6.85
C LEU A 36 -21.90 -8.03 7.40
N GLU A 37 -22.16 -8.59 8.58
CA GLU A 37 -23.39 -8.28 9.33
C GLU A 37 -23.30 -6.88 9.95
N THR A 38 -24.35 -6.12 9.70
CA THR A 38 -24.61 -4.74 10.14
C THR A 38 -24.72 -4.69 11.66
N LYS A 39 -23.72 -4.12 12.34
CA LYS A 39 -23.85 -3.69 13.74
C LYS A 39 -23.68 -2.19 13.85
N LEU A 40 -24.72 -1.56 14.38
CA LEU A 40 -24.87 -0.14 14.68
C LEU A 40 -23.83 0.27 15.74
N TYR A 41 -23.04 1.31 15.44
CA TYR A 41 -22.08 1.89 16.37
C TYR A 41 -22.72 3.02 17.20
N PRO A 42 -22.41 3.15 18.51
CA PRO A 42 -22.82 4.30 19.30
C PRO A 42 -22.01 5.56 18.93
N THR A 43 -22.69 6.71 18.89
CA THR A 43 -22.16 8.02 18.53
C THR A 43 -21.26 8.56 19.65
N VAL A 44 -19.96 8.75 19.37
CA VAL A 44 -19.02 9.42 20.29
C VAL A 44 -18.86 10.89 19.85
N PRO A 45 -18.87 11.89 20.76
CA PRO A 45 -18.78 13.30 20.38
C PRO A 45 -17.42 13.67 19.76
N ARG A 46 -17.47 14.51 18.71
CA ARG A 46 -16.31 15.15 18.08
C ARG A 46 -15.67 16.17 19.02
N THR A 47 -14.53 15.82 19.60
CA THR A 47 -13.54 16.83 20.03
C THR A 47 -12.56 17.05 18.89
N TYR A 48 -12.49 18.28 18.40
CA TYR A 48 -11.59 18.70 17.35
C TYR A 48 -10.13 18.60 17.83
N VAL A 49 -9.48 17.49 17.51
CA VAL A 49 -8.02 17.45 17.46
C VAL A 49 -7.65 18.12 16.14
N THR A 50 -7.12 19.34 16.23
CA THR A 50 -6.41 19.98 15.12
C THR A 50 -5.36 19.01 14.61
N PRO A 51 -5.41 18.56 13.34
CA PRO A 51 -4.29 17.84 12.77
C PRO A 51 -3.10 18.81 12.78
N SER A 52 -2.06 18.45 13.52
CA SER A 52 -0.74 19.05 13.35
C SER A 52 -0.43 18.94 11.87
N THR A 53 -0.43 20.05 11.16
CA THR A 53 -0.01 20.17 9.77
C THR A 53 1.49 19.87 9.72
N SER A 54 1.83 18.59 9.82
CA SER A 54 3.13 18.10 9.41
C SER A 54 3.08 18.08 7.90
N VAL A 55 3.39 19.22 7.29
CA VAL A 55 3.82 19.26 5.90
C VAL A 55 5.15 18.51 5.87
N CYS A 56 5.09 17.19 5.71
CA CYS A 56 6.26 16.46 5.27
C CYS A 56 6.43 16.83 3.80
N GLU A 57 7.46 17.62 3.52
CA GLU A 57 8.01 17.78 2.18
C GLU A 57 8.06 16.41 1.49
N MET A 58 7.28 16.28 0.42
CA MET A 58 7.48 15.22 -0.57
C MET A 58 8.83 15.44 -1.25
N THR A 59 9.32 14.36 -1.86
CA THR A 59 10.24 14.32 -2.99
C THR A 59 11.73 14.07 -2.72
N ASP A 60 12.10 12.80 -2.54
CA ASP A 60 12.67 12.13 -3.71
C ASP A 60 11.45 11.69 -4.52
N ALA A 61 11.10 12.46 -5.56
CA ALA A 61 9.87 12.24 -6.31
C ALA A 61 10.01 10.88 -6.97
N ILE A 62 9.32 9.87 -6.42
CA ILE A 62 9.23 8.60 -7.10
C ILE A 62 8.45 8.89 -8.37
N ASP A 63 9.17 8.84 -9.48
CA ASP A 63 8.64 9.11 -10.78
C ASP A 63 8.25 7.79 -11.42
N TRP A 64 6.94 7.57 -11.58
CA TRP A 64 6.44 6.43 -12.33
C TRP A 64 6.19 6.87 -13.77
N PRO A 65 7.08 6.53 -14.72
CA PRO A 65 6.98 7.02 -16.10
C PRO A 65 5.67 6.60 -16.77
N GLU A 66 5.07 5.49 -16.34
CA GLU A 66 3.79 5.02 -16.86
C GLU A 66 2.63 5.92 -16.44
N LEU A 67 2.65 6.46 -15.22
CA LEU A 67 1.69 7.48 -14.79
C LEU A 67 2.03 8.84 -15.41
N ARG A 68 3.30 9.19 -15.56
CA ARG A 68 3.70 10.44 -16.24
C ARG A 68 3.24 10.50 -17.68
N THR A 69 3.28 9.38 -18.39
CA THR A 69 2.75 9.30 -19.75
C THR A 69 1.26 9.65 -19.80
N LEU A 70 0.50 9.33 -18.75
CA LEU A 70 -0.93 9.62 -18.66
C LEU A 70 -1.24 11.04 -18.15
N TYR A 71 -0.47 11.56 -17.20
CA TYR A 71 -0.72 12.86 -16.58
C TYR A 71 0.09 14.01 -17.19
N GLY A 72 1.08 13.73 -18.04
CA GLY A 72 1.93 14.74 -18.64
C GLY A 72 2.67 15.54 -17.57
N THR A 73 2.50 16.87 -17.61
CA THR A 73 3.06 17.81 -16.64
C THR A 73 2.17 18.00 -15.40
N ALA A 74 0.94 17.48 -15.41
CA ALA A 74 0.05 17.55 -14.26
C ALA A 74 0.60 16.78 -13.06
N ALA A 75 0.14 17.17 -11.87
CA ALA A 75 0.48 16.47 -10.64
C ALA A 75 -0.04 15.02 -10.69
N LEU A 76 0.79 14.07 -10.27
CA LEU A 76 0.35 12.68 -10.10
C LEU A 76 -0.68 12.58 -8.96
N PRO A 77 -1.58 11.59 -8.98
CA PRO A 77 -2.51 11.36 -7.89
C PRO A 77 -1.79 11.19 -6.54
N ASP A 78 -2.25 11.93 -5.52
CA ASP A 78 -1.76 11.74 -4.16
C ASP A 78 -2.25 10.39 -3.62
N LEU A 79 -1.32 9.49 -3.29
CA LEU A 79 -1.63 8.17 -2.77
C LEU A 79 -2.37 8.19 -1.42
N ASN A 80 -2.33 9.31 -0.69
CA ASN A 80 -3.08 9.50 0.55
C ASN A 80 -4.57 9.79 0.31
N THR A 81 -4.93 10.37 -0.84
CA THR A 81 -6.32 10.65 -1.21
C THR A 81 -6.91 9.55 -2.08
N CYS A 82 -6.07 8.71 -2.71
CA CYS A 82 -6.50 7.55 -3.48
C CYS A 82 -7.11 6.46 -2.58
N HIS A 83 -8.21 5.87 -3.03
CA HIS A 83 -8.81 4.70 -2.38
C HIS A 83 -7.95 3.45 -2.61
N PHE A 84 -7.70 2.70 -1.54
CA PHE A 84 -6.87 1.50 -1.58
C PHE A 84 -7.67 0.25 -1.42
N PHE A 85 -7.74 -0.47 -2.53
CA PHE A 85 -8.62 -1.62 -2.63
C PHE A 85 -7.85 -2.93 -2.77
N TYR A 86 -6.53 -2.89 -2.97
CA TYR A 86 -5.76 -4.09 -3.28
C TYR A 86 -4.37 -4.10 -2.65
N LEU A 87 -4.05 -5.24 -2.06
CA LEU A 87 -2.74 -5.62 -1.56
C LEU A 87 -2.49 -7.07 -1.98
N HIS A 88 -1.37 -7.31 -2.63
CA HIS A 88 -0.88 -8.64 -2.93
C HIS A 88 0.56 -8.75 -2.46
N ILE A 89 0.89 -9.86 -1.80
CA ILE A 89 2.25 -10.19 -1.38
C ILE A 89 2.62 -11.47 -2.10
N ASP A 90 3.60 -11.40 -2.97
CA ASP A 90 4.17 -12.56 -3.65
C ASP A 90 5.51 -12.91 -3.00
N GLU A 91 5.52 -14.00 -2.23
CA GLU A 91 6.72 -14.50 -1.57
C GLU A 91 7.75 -15.05 -2.57
N ARG A 92 7.30 -15.58 -3.72
CA ARG A 92 8.19 -16.26 -4.68
C ARG A 92 9.06 -15.26 -5.41
N ASP A 93 8.44 -14.18 -5.88
CA ASP A 93 9.12 -13.14 -6.63
C ASP A 93 9.61 -11.99 -5.74
N THR A 94 9.44 -12.12 -4.41
CA THR A 94 9.78 -11.09 -3.42
C THR A 94 9.16 -9.74 -3.76
N SER A 95 7.87 -9.75 -4.08
CA SER A 95 7.16 -8.56 -4.54
C SER A 95 5.92 -8.26 -3.71
N VAL A 96 5.57 -6.98 -3.68
CA VAL A 96 4.33 -6.48 -3.09
C VAL A 96 3.64 -5.60 -4.12
N THR A 97 2.37 -5.83 -4.37
CA THR A 97 1.56 -5.02 -5.29
C THR A 97 0.47 -4.29 -4.53
N PHE A 98 0.40 -2.99 -4.75
CA PHE A 98 -0.66 -2.12 -4.24
C PHE A 98 -1.59 -1.72 -5.38
N GLY A 99 -2.91 -1.71 -5.14
CA GLY A 99 -3.88 -1.15 -6.09
C GLY A 99 -4.60 0.06 -5.50
N PHE A 100 -4.63 1.11 -6.30
CA PHE A 100 -5.16 2.42 -5.95
C PHE A 100 -6.20 2.86 -6.97
N GLU A 101 -7.14 3.65 -6.49
CA GLU A 101 -8.22 4.22 -7.27
C GLU A 101 -8.35 5.71 -7.01
N THR A 102 -8.60 6.49 -8.07
CA THR A 102 -8.79 7.93 -7.99
C THR A 102 -9.80 8.43 -9.01
N GLN A 103 -10.52 9.50 -8.67
CA GLN A 103 -11.36 10.27 -9.60
C GLN A 103 -10.58 11.39 -10.30
N GLN A 104 -9.32 11.63 -9.92
CA GLN A 104 -8.44 12.55 -10.65
C GLN A 104 -8.05 11.92 -11.99
N LEU A 105 -8.75 12.29 -13.07
CA LEU A 105 -8.52 11.70 -14.38
C LEU A 105 -7.23 12.21 -15.05
N PRO A 106 -6.55 11.35 -15.85
CA PRO A 106 -5.36 11.75 -16.59
C PRO A 106 -5.68 12.67 -17.79
N GLU A 107 -4.76 13.58 -18.10
CA GLU A 107 -4.87 14.51 -19.25
C GLU A 107 -4.65 13.82 -20.61
N HIS A 108 -3.86 12.76 -20.62
CA HIS A 108 -3.51 11.96 -21.79
C HIS A 108 -4.03 10.52 -21.60
N PRO A 109 -5.36 10.31 -21.69
CA PRO A 109 -5.91 8.96 -21.57
C PRO A 109 -5.41 8.07 -22.70
N LYS A 110 -5.28 6.77 -22.42
CA LYS A 110 -4.86 5.82 -23.45
C LYS A 110 -5.88 5.75 -24.58
N PRO A 111 -5.47 5.52 -25.85
CA PRO A 111 -6.38 5.47 -26.99
C PRO A 111 -7.55 4.50 -26.79
N GLU A 112 -7.34 3.34 -26.15
CA GLU A 112 -8.38 2.34 -25.89
C GLU A 112 -9.43 2.75 -24.82
N TRP A 113 -9.29 3.94 -24.25
CA TRP A 113 -10.25 4.55 -23.32
C TRP A 113 -11.15 5.60 -23.99
N ALA A 114 -10.79 6.09 -25.18
CA ALA A 114 -11.44 7.23 -25.82
C ALA A 114 -12.96 7.06 -26.03
N GLU A 115 -13.41 5.84 -26.30
CA GLU A 115 -14.83 5.53 -26.58
C GLU A 115 -15.63 5.14 -25.32
N LYS A 116 -15.00 5.13 -24.14
CA LYS A 116 -15.63 4.69 -22.89
C LYS A 116 -16.04 5.90 -22.06
N ALA A 117 -17.24 5.86 -21.49
CA ALA A 117 -17.57 6.73 -20.38
C ALA A 117 -16.82 6.23 -19.12
N TYR A 118 -16.04 7.10 -18.49
CA TYR A 118 -15.34 6.80 -17.24
C TYR A 118 -15.22 8.07 -16.39
N ASN A 119 -15.22 7.87 -15.07
CA ASN A 119 -14.99 8.92 -14.07
C ASN A 119 -13.97 8.46 -13.02
N THR A 120 -13.33 7.30 -13.22
CA THR A 120 -12.42 6.71 -12.24
C THR A 120 -11.27 5.98 -12.91
N LEU A 121 -10.05 6.22 -12.43
CA LEU A 121 -8.83 5.51 -12.79
C LEU A 121 -8.44 4.55 -11.67
N ARG A 122 -8.07 3.32 -12.04
CA ARG A 122 -7.36 2.36 -11.20
C ARG A 122 -5.95 2.13 -11.74
N PHE A 123 -5.01 2.02 -10.82
CA PHE A 123 -3.63 1.69 -11.15
C PHE A 123 -3.01 0.81 -10.07
N TRP A 124 -2.02 0.02 -10.47
CA TRP A 124 -1.31 -0.89 -9.60
C TRP A 124 0.17 -0.54 -9.58
N ILE A 125 0.73 -0.43 -8.38
CA ILE A 125 2.15 -0.21 -8.15
C ILE A 125 2.74 -1.52 -7.64
N GLU A 126 3.70 -2.06 -8.36
CA GLU A 126 4.47 -3.22 -7.98
C GLU A 126 5.81 -2.79 -7.39
N PHE A 127 6.15 -3.34 -6.24
CA PHE A 127 7.44 -3.21 -5.58
C PHE A 127 8.16 -4.54 -5.66
N THR A 128 9.40 -4.55 -6.15
CA THR A 128 10.22 -5.77 -6.31
C THR A 128 11.46 -5.72 -5.42
N GLY A 129 12.03 -6.90 -5.13
CA GLY A 129 13.15 -7.02 -4.19
C GLY A 129 12.76 -6.59 -2.78
N VAL A 130 11.55 -6.94 -2.36
CA VAL A 130 11.01 -6.62 -1.05
C VAL A 130 11.72 -7.45 0.01
N ALA A 131 12.17 -6.77 1.06
CA ALA A 131 12.77 -7.40 2.23
C ALA A 131 12.08 -6.91 3.52
N ASP A 132 12.32 -7.61 4.64
CA ASP A 132 11.91 -7.19 5.99
C ASP A 132 10.46 -6.71 6.12
N LEU A 133 9.52 -7.38 5.43
CA LEU A 133 8.11 -7.01 5.45
C LEU A 133 7.55 -7.10 6.87
N LYS A 134 7.12 -5.95 7.39
CA LYS A 134 6.45 -5.83 8.70
C LYS A 134 4.99 -5.48 8.47
N LEU A 135 4.10 -6.32 8.96
CA LEU A 135 2.67 -6.14 8.85
C LEU A 135 1.98 -6.28 10.21
N ARG A 136 1.10 -5.32 10.52
CA ARG A 136 0.30 -5.29 11.76
C ARG A 136 -1.14 -4.91 11.43
N GLY A 137 -2.09 -5.77 11.79
CA GLY A 137 -3.54 -5.55 11.64
C GLY A 137 -4.02 -5.68 10.17
N ILE A 138 -4.58 -6.83 9.79
CA ILE A 138 -4.98 -7.16 8.40
C ILE A 138 -6.49 -6.92 8.18
N GLN A 139 -6.90 -5.75 7.71
CA GLN A 139 -8.26 -5.42 7.25
C GLN A 139 -8.15 -4.06 6.55
N ALA A 140 -8.89 -3.88 5.46
CA ALA A 140 -8.88 -2.63 4.70
C ALA A 140 -9.64 -1.53 5.46
N GLU A 141 -9.04 -0.33 5.57
CA GLU A 141 -9.66 0.86 6.15
C GLU A 141 -9.49 2.04 5.18
N ALA A 142 -10.46 2.97 5.21
CA ALA A 142 -10.48 4.14 4.34
C ALA A 142 -9.47 5.22 4.77
N GLU A 143 -9.21 5.38 6.08
CA GLU A 143 -8.29 6.39 6.61
C GLU A 143 -6.88 5.80 6.81
N ARG A 144 -5.93 6.30 6.03
CA ARG A 144 -4.53 5.85 6.07
C ARG A 144 -3.59 6.89 5.46
N SER A 145 -2.32 6.82 5.84
CA SER A 145 -1.22 7.53 5.19
C SER A 145 -0.35 6.54 4.44
N VAL A 146 -0.06 6.82 3.17
CA VAL A 146 0.94 6.11 2.37
C VAL A 146 2.15 7.01 2.21
N LYS A 147 3.31 6.52 2.63
CA LYS A 147 4.58 7.21 2.46
C LYS A 147 5.54 6.28 1.76
N ILE A 148 6.05 6.74 0.63
CA ILE A 148 7.11 6.07 -0.12
C ILE A 148 8.24 7.09 -0.26
N THR A 149 9.43 6.73 0.19
CA THR A 149 10.63 7.59 0.10
C THR A 149 11.75 6.86 -0.61
N GLY A 150 12.74 7.61 -1.10
CA GLY A 150 14.03 7.03 -1.49
C GLY A 150 14.59 6.20 -0.33
N GLY A 151 15.13 5.02 -0.67
CA GLY A 151 15.85 4.17 0.26
C GLY A 151 17.34 4.53 0.31
N ASN A 152 18.13 3.69 1.00
CA ASN A 152 19.55 3.95 1.23
C ASN A 152 20.43 3.83 -0.03
N THR A 153 19.89 3.26 -1.11
CA THR A 153 20.55 3.15 -2.42
C THR A 153 19.71 3.81 -3.51
N PRO A 154 20.32 4.34 -4.59
CA PRO A 154 19.57 4.88 -5.72
C PRO A 154 18.56 3.87 -6.26
N GLY A 155 17.32 4.32 -6.51
CA GLY A 155 16.22 3.46 -7.00
C GLY A 155 15.54 2.59 -5.94
N SER A 156 16.15 2.39 -4.77
CA SER A 156 15.47 1.69 -3.67
C SER A 156 14.40 2.58 -3.04
N HIS A 157 13.42 1.93 -2.40
CA HIS A 157 12.31 2.60 -1.76
C HIS A 157 12.11 2.10 -0.33
N GLN A 158 11.77 3.02 0.57
CA GLN A 158 11.17 2.66 1.84
C GLN A 158 9.67 2.92 1.77
N VAL A 159 8.89 1.84 1.78
CA VAL A 159 7.43 1.89 1.73
C VAL A 159 6.87 1.82 3.13
N SER A 160 5.87 2.64 3.42
CA SER A 160 5.06 2.51 4.62
C SER A 160 3.61 2.91 4.38
N VAL A 161 2.70 2.13 4.95
CA VAL A 161 1.26 2.42 5.02
C VAL A 161 0.87 2.39 6.48
N ARG A 162 0.23 3.44 6.99
CA ARG A 162 -0.17 3.53 8.40
C ARG A 162 -1.63 3.96 8.53
N SER A 163 -2.37 3.31 9.41
CA SER A 163 -3.65 3.79 9.95
C SER A 163 -3.55 3.85 11.48
N SER A 164 -4.64 4.23 12.15
CA SER A 164 -4.71 4.26 13.62
C SER A 164 -4.53 2.88 14.25
N THR A 165 -4.93 1.81 13.57
CA THR A 165 -4.92 0.43 14.08
C THR A 165 -3.94 -0.49 13.36
N ARG A 166 -3.36 -0.04 12.23
CA ARG A 166 -2.62 -0.91 11.29
C ARG A 166 -1.35 -0.26 10.78
N SER A 167 -0.38 -1.09 10.42
CA SER A 167 0.82 -0.60 9.75
C SER A 167 1.42 -1.67 8.86
N MET A 168 1.90 -1.23 7.71
CA MET A 168 2.79 -1.99 6.84
C MET A 168 4.05 -1.17 6.61
N ALA A 169 5.20 -1.82 6.62
CA ALA A 169 6.45 -1.20 6.21
C ALA A 169 7.40 -2.24 5.63
N PHE A 170 8.08 -1.87 4.55
CA PHE A 170 9.12 -2.69 3.93
C PHE A 170 10.05 -1.83 3.06
N PRO A 171 11.35 -2.15 2.99
CA PRO A 171 12.20 -1.73 1.89
C PRO A 171 11.86 -2.50 0.60
N ALA A 172 12.08 -1.85 -0.54
CA ALA A 172 12.01 -2.45 -1.87
C ALA A 172 13.20 -1.97 -2.72
N ALA A 173 13.64 -2.80 -3.66
CA ALA A 173 14.74 -2.47 -4.56
C ALA A 173 14.31 -1.57 -5.73
N ALA A 174 13.06 -1.70 -6.17
CA ALA A 174 12.48 -0.89 -7.24
C ALA A 174 10.95 -0.81 -7.12
N SER A 175 10.34 0.12 -7.86
CA SER A 175 8.89 0.18 -8.05
C SER A 175 8.52 0.57 -9.48
N GLN A 176 7.39 0.07 -9.95
CA GLN A 176 6.83 0.38 -11.27
C GLN A 176 5.31 0.35 -11.23
N VAL A 177 4.66 1.06 -12.15
CA VAL A 177 3.21 0.93 -12.35
C VAL A 177 2.96 -0.18 -13.35
N SER A 178 2.53 -1.34 -12.86
CA SER A 178 2.39 -2.55 -13.68
C SER A 178 1.11 -2.56 -14.51
N HIS A 179 0.08 -1.82 -14.09
CA HIS A 179 -1.22 -1.87 -14.76
C HIS A 179 -2.05 -0.61 -14.53
N THR A 180 -2.89 -0.24 -15.52
CA THR A 180 -3.87 0.85 -15.42
C THR A 180 -5.17 0.51 -16.13
N ARG A 181 -6.31 0.92 -15.54
CA ARG A 181 -7.66 0.73 -16.11
C ARG A 181 -8.57 1.89 -15.72
N VAL A 182 -9.53 2.20 -16.58
CA VAL A 182 -10.62 3.15 -16.28
C VAL A 182 -11.96 2.45 -16.21
N TYR A 183 -12.88 3.00 -15.43
CA TYR A 183 -14.26 2.51 -15.35
C TYR A 183 -15.21 3.62 -14.87
N LEU A 184 -16.52 3.35 -14.93
CA LEU A 184 -17.56 4.22 -14.40
C LEU A 184 -17.96 3.77 -13.00
N GLN A 185 -17.83 4.66 -12.02
CA GLN A 185 -18.17 4.42 -10.62
C GLN A 185 -19.28 5.37 -10.19
N GLY A 186 -20.50 4.83 -10.05
CA GLY A 186 -21.68 5.53 -9.51
C GLY A 186 -22.06 6.83 -10.26
N PRO A 187 -23.17 7.48 -9.88
CA PRO A 187 -23.46 8.84 -10.32
C PRO A 187 -22.52 9.82 -9.62
N VAL A 188 -22.09 10.85 -10.34
CA VAL A 188 -21.32 12.03 -9.83
C VAL A 188 -22.29 13.05 -9.24
#